data_AF-A0A6G3X331-F1
#
_entry.id   AF-A0A6G3X331-F1
#
_cell.length_a   1.000
_cell.length_b   1.000
_cell.length_c   1.000
_cell.angle_alpha   90.00
_cell.angle_beta   90.00
_cell.angle_gamma   90.00
#
_symmetry.space_group_name_H-M   'P 1'
#
loop_
_entity.id
_entity.type
_entity.pdbx_description
1 polymer ?
#
loop_
_entity_poly.entity_id
_entity_poly.type
_entity_poly.pdbx_seq_one_letter_code
_entity_poly.pdbx_strand_id
1 'polypeptide(L)'
;MEAAGYRCQCAGECGNLHAKADGRCPREHDGYTSKHGHRVRLMAAPADPSTPATKAVTLPADGLRAWCPECYVAAVRRARAQAVPPADDTPGLFEL
;
A
#
# COMPACT_ATOMS: atom_id res chain seq x y z
N MET A 1 2.16 14.80 6.43
CA MET A 1 2.74 14.65 5.07
C MET A 1 4.18 15.19 4.99
N GLU A 2 4.52 16.23 5.74
CA GLU A 2 5.89 16.80 5.79
C GLU A 2 6.97 15.77 6.17
N ALA A 3 6.72 14.92 7.17
CA ALA A 3 7.63 13.83 7.55
C ALA A 3 7.91 12.81 6.42
N ALA A 4 7.05 12.78 5.40
CA ALA A 4 7.21 11.95 4.21
C ALA A 4 7.84 12.70 3.02
N GLY A 5 8.24 13.97 3.21
CA GLY A 5 8.70 14.83 2.12
C GLY A 5 7.66 15.01 1.03
N TYR A 6 6.37 14.93 1.38
CA TYR A 6 5.25 14.93 0.43
C TYR A 6 5.35 13.84 -0.65
N ARG A 7 6.08 12.76 -0.43
CA ARG A 7 6.26 11.67 -1.39
C ARG A 7 5.73 10.35 -0.86
N CYS A 8 5.26 9.49 -1.75
CA CYS A 8 4.91 8.12 -1.39
C CYS A 8 6.12 7.41 -0.77
N GLN A 9 5.92 6.81 0.39
CA GLN A 9 6.95 6.16 1.19
C GLN A 9 7.04 4.64 0.99
N CYS A 10 6.33 4.06 0.02
CA CYS A 10 6.54 2.65 -0.30
C CYS A 10 7.97 2.41 -0.82
N ALA A 11 8.57 1.32 -0.35
CA ALA A 11 9.90 0.82 -0.70
C ALA A 11 9.84 -0.45 -1.57
N GLY A 12 8.73 -0.64 -2.28
CA GLY A 12 8.50 -1.79 -3.17
C GLY A 12 7.47 -2.80 -2.68
N GLU A 13 6.77 -2.51 -1.57
CA GLU A 13 5.66 -3.33 -1.08
C GLU A 13 4.54 -3.45 -2.14
N CYS A 14 4.41 -2.47 -3.03
CA CYS A 14 3.49 -2.50 -4.15
C CYS A 14 3.88 -3.49 -5.27
N GLY A 15 5.07 -4.10 -5.20
CA GLY A 15 5.61 -5.04 -6.18
C GLY A 15 6.49 -4.41 -7.26
N ASN A 16 6.63 -3.08 -7.29
CA ASN A 16 7.56 -2.39 -8.18
C ASN A 16 8.87 -2.06 -7.45
N LEU A 17 10.01 -2.35 -8.07
CA LEU A 17 11.32 -2.08 -7.46
C LEU A 17 11.70 -0.59 -7.36
N HIS A 18 11.01 0.27 -8.13
CA HIS A 18 11.32 1.70 -8.20
C HIS A 18 12.82 2.02 -8.42
N ALA A 19 13.50 1.20 -9.23
CA ALA A 19 14.95 1.30 -9.44
C ALA A 19 15.42 2.66 -9.97
N LYS A 20 14.57 3.37 -10.73
CA LYS A 20 14.85 4.70 -11.28
C LYS A 20 14.54 5.86 -10.32
N ALA A 21 14.06 5.57 -9.12
CA ALA A 21 13.60 6.56 -8.14
C ALA A 21 14.09 6.19 -6.73
N ASP A 22 15.34 5.69 -6.65
CA ASP A 22 16.02 5.35 -5.39
C ASP A 22 15.25 4.36 -4.51
N GLY A 23 14.57 3.40 -5.13
CA GLY A 23 13.78 2.38 -4.43
C GLY A 23 12.49 2.91 -3.80
N ARG A 24 12.09 4.16 -4.09
CA ARG A 24 10.83 4.76 -3.63
C ARG A 24 9.93 5.16 -4.78
N CYS A 25 8.63 5.14 -4.55
CA CYS A 25 7.68 5.60 -5.56
C CYS A 25 7.88 7.11 -5.82
N PRO A 26 8.04 7.54 -7.10
CA PRO A 26 8.28 8.94 -7.44
C PRO A 26 7.04 9.84 -7.31
N ARG A 27 5.90 9.29 -6.87
CA ARG A 27 4.64 10.03 -6.79
C ARG A 27 4.63 10.96 -5.58
N GLU A 28 4.49 12.23 -5.87
CA GLU A 28 4.39 13.31 -4.89
C GLU A 28 2.93 13.68 -4.64
N HIS A 29 2.64 14.18 -3.44
CA HIS A 29 1.35 14.74 -3.10
C HIS A 29 1.05 15.89 -4.04
N ASP A 30 -0.16 15.89 -4.60
CA ASP A 30 -0.64 16.89 -5.54
C ASP A 30 0.05 16.94 -6.91
N GLY A 31 1.04 16.08 -7.14
CA GLY A 31 1.56 15.81 -8.46
C GLY A 31 0.54 15.08 -9.34
N TYR A 32 0.75 15.12 -10.66
CA TYR A 32 -0.06 14.35 -11.61
C TYR A 32 0.64 13.04 -11.98
N THR A 33 -0.13 11.97 -12.10
CA THR A 33 0.40 10.65 -12.50
C THR A 33 0.89 10.61 -13.94
N SER A 34 0.32 11.44 -14.83
CA SER A 34 0.73 11.63 -16.22
C SER A 34 0.07 12.89 -16.79
N LYS A 35 0.36 13.25 -18.05
CA LYS A 35 -0.26 14.41 -18.74
C LYS A 35 -1.80 14.39 -18.73
N HIS A 36 -2.39 13.19 -18.84
CA HIS A 36 -3.85 12.98 -18.79
C HIS A 36 -4.25 12.18 -17.55
N GLY A 37 -3.37 12.15 -16.55
CA GLY A 37 -3.56 11.38 -15.34
C GLY A 37 -4.41 12.12 -14.32
N HIS A 38 -4.53 11.50 -13.16
CA HIS A 38 -5.18 12.09 -12.00
C HIS A 38 -4.14 12.70 -11.05
N ARG A 39 -4.60 13.65 -10.22
CA ARG A 39 -3.84 14.23 -9.13
C ARG A 39 -3.65 13.20 -8.01
N VAL A 40 -2.41 13.03 -7.56
CA VAL A 40 -2.05 12.10 -6.50
C VAL A 40 -2.44 12.70 -5.15
N ARG A 41 -3.40 12.08 -4.48
CA ARG A 41 -3.71 12.38 -3.07
C ARG A 41 -3.08 11.31 -2.20
N LEU A 42 -1.95 11.65 -1.58
CA LEU A 42 -1.34 10.76 -0.59
C LEU A 42 -2.26 10.60 0.61
N MET A 43 -2.25 9.41 1.19
CA MET A 43 -2.97 9.06 2.41
C MET A 43 -2.01 8.50 3.46
N ALA A 44 -2.35 8.65 4.73
CA ALA A 44 -1.65 7.97 5.81
C ALA A 44 -2.26 6.59 6.01
N ALA A 45 -1.43 5.55 5.95
CA ALA A 45 -1.85 4.18 6.20
C ALA A 45 -0.72 3.42 6.92
N PRO A 46 -1.01 2.27 7.57
CA PRO A 46 0.00 1.49 8.27
C PRO A 46 1.22 1.19 7.39
N ALA A 47 2.40 1.14 8.01
CA ALA A 47 3.62 0.71 7.34
C ALA A 47 3.49 -0.71 6.78
N ASP A 48 2.84 -1.60 7.53
CA ASP A 48 2.50 -2.94 7.11
C ASP A 48 1.06 -2.99 6.56
N PRO A 49 0.86 -3.21 5.25
CA PRO A 49 -0.46 -3.23 4.61
C PRO A 49 -1.32 -4.44 5.02
N SER A 50 -0.76 -5.43 5.73
CA SER A 50 -1.51 -6.54 6.32
C SER A 50 -2.16 -6.17 7.65
N THR A 51 -1.81 -5.02 8.24
CA THR A 51 -2.35 -4.57 9.53
C THR A 51 -3.89 -4.46 9.46
N PRO A 52 -4.64 -5.16 10.34
CA PRO A 52 -6.09 -5.07 10.40
C PRO A 52 -6.56 -3.63 10.64
N ALA A 53 -7.66 -3.23 10.01
CA ALA A 53 -8.18 -1.85 10.13
C ALA A 53 -8.42 -1.42 11.59
N THR A 54 -8.89 -2.33 12.44
CA THR A 54 -9.11 -2.09 13.88
C THR A 54 -7.84 -1.78 14.65
N LYS A 55 -6.69 -2.32 14.22
CA LYS A 55 -5.37 -2.00 14.78
C LYS A 55 -4.75 -0.77 14.09
N ALA A 56 -5.00 -0.58 12.80
CA ALA A 56 -4.49 0.55 12.03
C ALA A 56 -4.92 1.90 12.62
N VAL A 57 -6.17 2.01 13.11
CA VAL A 57 -6.71 3.24 13.69
C VAL A 57 -6.09 3.63 15.04
N THR A 58 -5.42 2.68 15.72
CA THR A 58 -4.76 2.94 17.01
C THR A 58 -3.26 3.22 16.85
N LEU A 59 -2.73 3.16 15.63
CA LEU A 59 -1.30 3.35 15.41
C LEU A 59 -0.90 4.81 15.68
N PRO A 60 0.20 5.03 16.41
CA PRO A 60 0.84 6.34 16.47
C PRO A 60 1.37 6.76 15.09
N ALA A 61 1.67 8.05 14.93
CA ALA A 61 2.04 8.63 13.63
C ALA A 61 3.31 8.01 13.01
N ASP A 62 4.24 7.52 13.82
CA ASP A 62 5.44 6.78 13.43
C ASP A 62 5.14 5.35 12.90
N GLY A 63 3.99 4.78 13.28
CA GLY A 63 3.47 3.54 12.71
C GLY A 63 2.79 3.72 11.34
N LEU A 64 2.62 4.96 10.88
CA LEU A 64 2.00 5.30 9.62
C LEU A 64 3.03 5.73 8.57
N ARG A 65 2.71 5.47 7.32
CA ARG A 65 3.47 5.92 6.15
C ARG A 65 2.55 6.67 5.20
N ALA A 66 3.13 7.58 4.42
CA ALA A 66 2.44 8.19 3.30
C ALA A 66 2.40 7.22 2.11
N TRP A 67 1.21 6.95 1.59
CA TRP A 67 1.01 6.08 0.44
C TRP A 67 0.29 6.82 -0.68
N CYS A 68 0.67 6.56 -1.93
CA CYS A 68 -0.22 6.86 -3.05
C CYS A 68 -1.28 5.75 -3.18
N PRO A 69 -2.47 6.04 -3.73
CA PRO A 69 -3.58 5.10 -3.78
C PRO A 69 -3.20 3.76 -4.45
N GLU A 70 -2.52 3.83 -5.60
CA GLU A 70 -2.13 2.63 -6.35
C GLU A 70 -1.13 1.74 -5.60
N CYS A 71 -0.14 2.35 -4.92
CA CYS A 71 0.85 1.57 -4.19
C CYS A 71 0.23 0.86 -2.99
N TYR A 72 -0.68 1.52 -2.27
CA TYR A 72 -1.35 0.90 -1.13
C TYR A 72 -2.26 -0.25 -1.57
N VAL A 73 -3.08 -0.04 -2.60
CA VAL A 73 -3.98 -1.09 -3.13
C VAL A 73 -3.18 -2.30 -3.59
N ALA A 74 -2.08 -2.08 -4.32
CA ALA A 74 -1.19 -3.16 -4.76
C ALA A 74 -0.54 -3.89 -3.57
N ALA A 75 -0.07 -3.16 -2.56
CA ALA A 75 0.56 -3.73 -1.38
C ALA A 75 -0.42 -4.56 -0.54
N VAL A 76 -1.64 -4.07 -0.31
CA VAL A 76 -2.72 -4.81 0.37
C VAL A 76 -3.09 -6.08 -0.40
N ARG A 77 -3.22 -5.99 -1.74
CA ARG A 77 -3.51 -7.16 -2.57
C ARG A 77 -2.42 -8.23 -2.45
N ARG A 78 -1.15 -7.82 -2.45
CA ARG A 78 0.00 -8.74 -2.31
C ARG A 78 0.05 -9.36 -0.91
N ALA A 79 -0.15 -8.57 0.13
CA ALA A 79 -0.22 -9.07 1.50
C ALA A 79 -1.32 -10.12 1.68
N ARG A 80 -2.50 -9.89 1.09
CA ARG A 80 -3.60 -10.86 1.09
C ARG A 80 -3.24 -12.14 0.33
N ALA A 81 -2.61 -12.03 -0.84
CA ALA A 81 -2.20 -13.19 -1.61
C ALA A 81 -1.16 -14.05 -0.88
N GLN A 82 -0.31 -13.44 -0.04
CA GLN A 82 0.67 -14.15 0.79
C GLN A 82 0.04 -14.80 2.04
N ALA A 83 -1.09 -14.28 2.52
CA ALA A 83 -1.77 -14.79 3.69
C ALA A 83 -2.69 -16.00 3.41
N VAL A 84 -3.01 -16.27 2.13
CA VAL A 84 -3.79 -17.44 1.73
C VAL A 84 -2.83 -18.62 1.58
N PRO A 85 -2.87 -19.66 2.45
CA PRO A 85 -2.13 -20.88 2.21
C PRO A 85 -2.59 -21.54 0.89
N PRO A 86 -1.75 -22.31 0.18
CA PRO A 86 -2.20 -23.10 -0.96
C PRO A 86 -3.39 -23.94 -0.52
N ALA A 87 -4.46 -23.94 -1.32
CA ALA A 87 -5.72 -24.57 -0.97
C ALA A 87 -5.53 -26.09 -0.82
N ASP A 88 -5.49 -26.56 0.43
CA ASP A 88 -5.83 -27.94 0.75
C ASP A 88 -7.36 -28.05 0.79
N ASP A 89 -7.88 -29.06 0.09
CA ASP A 89 -9.28 -29.50 -0.08
C ASP A 89 -10.28 -28.96 0.95
N THR A 90 -10.65 -27.69 0.85
CA THR A 90 -11.70 -27.10 1.68
C THR A 90 -13.01 -27.30 0.91
N PRO A 91 -13.92 -28.18 1.36
CA PRO A 91 -15.20 -28.38 0.69
C PRO A 91 -15.96 -27.05 0.60
N GLY A 92 -16.71 -26.87 -0.47
CA GLY A 92 -17.35 -25.60 -0.77
C GLY A 92 -18.25 -25.12 0.38
N LEU A 93 -18.33 -23.81 0.58
CA LEU A 93 -19.16 -23.16 1.64
C LEU A 93 -20.64 -23.60 1.65
N PHE A 94 -21.10 -24.29 0.59
CA PHE A 94 -22.46 -24.77 0.41
C PHE A 94 -22.57 -26.29 0.26
N GLU A 95 -21.49 -27.05 0.48
CA GLU A 95 -21.55 -28.51 0.54
C GLU A 95 -21.71 -28.95 2.00
N LEU A 96 -22.95 -29.14 2.43
CA LEU A 96 -23.34 -29.63 3.75
C LEU A 96 -24.46 -30.66 3.62
#